data_AF-A0A3D4GX63-F1
#
_entry.id   AF-A0A3D4GX63-F1
#
_cell.length_a   1.000
_cell.length_b   1.000
_cell.length_c   1.000
_cell.angle_alpha   90.00
_cell.angle_beta   90.00
_cell.angle_gamma   90.00
#
_symmetry.space_group_name_H-M   'P 1'
#
loop_
_entity.id
_entity.type
_entity.pdbx_description
1 polymer ?
#
loop_
_entity_poly.entity_id
_entity_poly.type
_entity_poly.pdbx_seq_one_letter_code
_entity_poly.pdbx_strand_id
1 'polypeptide(L)' 'HRSGETEDTTISDIAVGTNAGQIKTGSASRSDRIAKYNQLLRIEEELGEAAVYPGRDAFYQIEMKAPRGARR' A
#
# COMPACT_ATOMS: atom_id res chain seq x y z
N HIS A 1 1.77 10.67 -4.10
CA HIS A 1 0.84 11.81 -3.98
C HIS A 1 1.58 13.15 -3.86
N ARG A 2 0.96 14.24 -4.30
CA ARG A 2 1.40 15.64 -4.20
C ARG A 2 0.32 16.51 -3.52
N SER A 3 0.64 17.74 -3.12
CA SER A 3 -0.25 18.62 -2.35
C SER A 3 -1.50 19.06 -3.11
N GLY A 4 -1.39 19.28 -4.43
CA GLY A 4 -2.51 19.45 -5.35
C GLY A 4 -2.72 18.18 -6.16
N GLU A 5 -3.52 17.25 -5.63
CA GLU A 5 -3.80 15.98 -6.29
C GLU A 5 -5.21 15.99 -6.89
N THR A 6 -5.37 15.21 -7.95
CA THR A 6 -6.66 14.92 -8.57
C THR A 6 -7.15 13.53 -8.12
N GLU A 7 -8.31 13.12 -8.63
CA GLU A 7 -8.84 11.77 -8.46
C GLU A 7 -8.11 10.72 -9.31
N ASP A 8 -7.07 11.09 -10.07
CA ASP A 8 -6.23 10.13 -10.79
C ASP A 8 -5.68 9.07 -9.82
N THR A 9 -5.74 7.80 -10.24
CA THR A 9 -5.37 6.67 -9.38
C THR A 9 -4.13 5.92 -9.83
N THR A 10 -3.46 6.39 -10.89
CA THR A 10 -2.33 5.73 -11.55
C THR A 10 -1.21 5.30 -10.60
N ILE A 11 -0.97 6.06 -9.52
CA ILE A 11 0.07 5.71 -8.54
C ILE A 11 -0.26 4.45 -7.71
N SER A 12 -1.52 4.06 -7.63
CA SER A 12 -1.98 2.82 -6.99
C SER A 12 -1.60 1.62 -7.86
N ASP A 13 -1.89 1.71 -9.16
CA ASP A 13 -1.53 0.71 -10.16
C ASP A 13 -0.01 0.57 -10.30
N ILE A 14 0.74 1.68 -10.27
CA ILE A 14 2.21 1.63 -10.25
C ILE A 14 2.71 0.88 -9.02
N ALA A 15 2.14 1.14 -7.83
CA ALA A 15 2.60 0.49 -6.60
C ALA A 15 2.38 -1.04 -6.64
N VAL A 16 1.25 -1.49 -7.17
CA VAL A 16 0.97 -2.93 -7.33
C VAL A 16 1.76 -3.53 -8.49
N GLY A 17 1.76 -2.89 -9.67
CA GLY A 17 2.43 -3.39 -10.87
C GLY A 17 3.95 -3.50 -10.73
N THR A 18 4.56 -2.75 -9.82
CA THR A 18 6.00 -2.85 -9.48
C THR A 18 6.28 -3.69 -8.24
N ASN A 19 5.25 -4.22 -7.57
CA ASN A 19 5.36 -4.87 -6.26
C ASN A 19 6.15 -4.02 -5.25
N ALA A 20 5.88 -2.72 -5.21
CA ALA A 20 6.61 -1.77 -4.37
C ALA A 20 6.51 -2.10 -2.87
N GLY A 21 5.44 -2.79 -2.45
CA GLY A 21 5.14 -3.18 -1.07
C GLY A 21 4.69 -2.03 -0.17
N GLN A 22 4.94 -0.78 -0.55
CA GLN A 22 4.55 0.41 0.19
C GLN A 22 4.02 1.50 -0.76
N ILE A 23 3.00 2.21 -0.32
CA ILE A 23 2.48 3.41 -0.99
C ILE A 23 2.14 4.45 0.05
N LYS A 24 2.52 5.71 -0.23
CA LYS A 24 2.07 6.87 0.53
C LYS A 24 1.16 7.70 -0.36
N THR A 25 -0.08 7.87 0.07
CA THR A 25 -1.09 8.53 -0.77
C THR A 25 -1.99 9.57 -0.07
N GLY A 26 -1.59 10.03 1.11
CA GLY A 26 -2.32 11.02 1.91
C GLY A 26 -3.05 10.40 3.10
N SER A 27 -3.90 11.19 3.76
CA SER A 27 -4.77 10.71 4.83
C SER A 27 -6.02 10.02 4.27
N ALA A 28 -6.73 9.28 5.13
CA ALA A 28 -8.06 8.75 4.83
C ALA A 28 -9.14 9.85 4.90
N SER A 29 -8.91 10.95 4.20
CA SER A 29 -9.82 12.10 4.10
C SER A 29 -9.57 12.83 2.78
N ARG A 30 -10.61 13.53 2.30
CA ARG A 30 -10.70 14.15 0.96
C ARG A 30 -10.72 13.15 -0.20
N SER A 31 -11.61 13.39 -1.15
CA SER A 31 -11.93 12.46 -2.24
C SER A 31 -10.73 12.13 -3.13
N ASP A 32 -9.85 13.10 -3.38
CA ASP A 32 -8.62 12.93 -4.18
C ASP A 32 -7.66 11.87 -3.61
N ARG A 33 -7.68 11.67 -2.28
CA ARG A 33 -6.88 10.64 -1.58
C ARG A 33 -7.62 9.32 -1.51
N ILE A 34 -8.90 9.38 -1.15
CA ILE A 34 -9.77 8.21 -1.07
C ILE A 34 -9.86 7.47 -2.41
N ALA A 35 -9.87 8.18 -3.54
CA ALA A 35 -9.88 7.57 -4.87
C ALA A 35 -8.76 6.52 -5.05
N LYS A 36 -7.56 6.80 -4.53
CA LYS A 36 -6.38 5.92 -4.64
C LYS A 36 -6.50 4.70 -3.73
N TYR A 37 -7.01 4.87 -2.52
CA TYR A 37 -7.35 3.74 -1.64
C TYR A 37 -8.44 2.84 -2.26
N ASN A 38 -9.48 3.44 -2.84
CA ASN A 38 -10.53 2.70 -3.53
C ASN A 38 -10.02 1.98 -4.78
N GLN A 39 -8.97 2.49 -5.43
CA GLN A 39 -8.31 1.76 -6.51
C GLN A 39 -7.55 0.54 -5.97
N LEU A 40 -6.84 0.67 -4.84
CA LEU A 40 -6.19 -0.49 -4.21
C LEU A 40 -7.21 -1.58 -3.83
N LEU A 41 -8.38 -1.21 -3.31
CA LEU A 41 -9.45 -2.16 -3.03
C LEU A 41 -9.97 -2.86 -4.29
N ARG A 42 -10.14 -2.12 -5.40
CA ARG A 42 -10.53 -2.71 -6.69
C ARG A 42 -9.47 -3.65 -7.26
N ILE A 43 -8.19 -3.29 -7.14
CA ILE A 43 -7.08 -4.15 -7.58
C ILE A 43 -7.01 -5.41 -6.71
N GLU A 44 -7.19 -5.30 -5.39
CA GLU A 44 -7.25 -6.46 -4.49
C GLU A 44 -8.41 -7.39 -4.87
N GLU A 45 -9.60 -6.83 -5.12
CA GLU A 45 -10.77 -7.59 -5.57
C GLU A 45 -10.52 -8.30 -6.91
N GLU A 46 -9.89 -7.63 -7.88
CA GLU A 46 -9.54 -8.20 -9.18
C GLU A 46 -8.52 -9.33 -9.09
N LEU A 47 -7.50 -9.20 -8.22
CA LEU A 47 -6.48 -10.23 -8.01
C LEU A 47 -7.03 -11.45 -7.25
N GLY A 48 -8.05 -11.26 -6.40
CA GLY A 48 -8.67 -12.33 -5.62
C GLY A 48 -7.64 -13.11 -4.79
N GLU A 49 -7.58 -14.43 -4.97
CA GLU A 49 -6.66 -15.30 -4.24
C GLU A 49 -5.17 -15.03 -4.54
N ALA A 50 -4.86 -14.34 -5.64
CA ALA A 50 -3.49 -13.96 -5.98
C ALA A 50 -3.01 -12.70 -5.23
N ALA A 51 -3.91 -11.97 -4.56
CA ALA A 51 -3.55 -10.77 -3.82
C ALA A 51 -2.70 -11.10 -2.59
N VAL A 52 -1.59 -10.38 -2.40
CA VAL A 52 -0.70 -10.54 -1.25
C VAL A 52 -0.46 -9.20 -0.57
N TYR A 53 -0.76 -9.13 0.74
CA TYR A 53 -0.38 -8.02 1.59
C TYR A 53 0.84 -8.40 2.45
N PRO A 54 2.05 -7.91 2.13
CA PRO A 54 3.28 -8.33 2.82
C PRO A 54 3.40 -7.79 4.26
N GLY A 55 2.56 -6.83 4.68
CA GLY A 55 2.60 -6.26 6.02
C GLY A 55 4.00 -5.76 6.41
N ARG A 56 4.61 -6.37 7.42
CA ARG A 56 5.97 -6.03 7.87
C ARG A 56 7.06 -6.44 6.88
N ASP A 57 6.84 -7.48 6.09
CA ASP A 57 7.83 -7.97 5.13
C ASP A 57 8.02 -7.01 3.95
N ALA A 58 7.14 -6.01 3.80
CA ALA A 58 7.29 -4.90 2.87
C ALA A 58 8.56 -4.06 3.08
N PHE A 59 9.19 -4.16 4.26
CA PHE A 59 10.42 -3.46 4.60
C PHE A 59 11.67 -4.32 4.39
N TYR A 60 11.78 -5.00 3.24
CA TYR A 60 12.93 -5.86 2.88
C TYR A 60 14.29 -5.14 2.92
N GLN A 61 14.29 -3.80 2.88
CA GLN A 61 15.48 -2.96 2.98
C GLN A 61 16.04 -2.80 4.41
N ILE A 62 15.34 -3.25 5.45
CA ILE A 62 15.80 -3.18 6.84
C ILE A 62 15.74 -4.56 7.51
N GLU A 63 16.71 -4.84 8.38
CA GLU A 63 16.70 -6.04 9.21
C GLU A 63 15.64 -5.89 10.31
N MET A 64 14.53 -6.63 10.20
CA MET A 64 13.53 -6.70 11.26
C MET A 64 14.05 -7.55 12.42
N LYS A 65 14.65 -6.91 13.43
CA LYS A 65 14.98 -7.61 14.69
C LYS A 65 13.68 -8.00 15.39
N ALA A 66 13.54 -9.29 15.72
CA ALA A 66 12.45 -9.79 16.54
C ALA A 66 12.31 -8.93 17.81
N PRO A 67 11.07 -8.65 18.28
CA PRO A 67 10.87 -7.83 19.46
C PRO A 67 11.64 -8.44 20.64
N ARG A 68 12.54 -7.64 21.25
CA ARG A 68 13.27 -8.02 22.46
C ARG A 68 12.23 -8.29 23.55
N GLY A 69 11.89 -9.55 23.80
CA GLY A 69 10.96 -9.91 24.87
C GLY A 69 10.13 -11.17 24.66
N ALA A 70 10.07 -11.75 23.45
CA ALA A 70 9.46 -13.07 23.26
C ALA A 70 10.39 -14.19 23.75
N ARG A 71 10.67 -14.23 25.07
CA ARG A 71 11.09 -15.47 25.72
C ARG A 71 9.82 -16.25 26.07
N ARG A 72 9.94 -17.56 25.82
CA ARG A 72 9.02 -18.66 26.12
C ARG A 72 8.15 -18.46 27.36
#